data_AF-A0A940FIN6-F1
#
_entry.id   AF-A0A940FIN6-F1
#
_cell.length_a   1.000
_cell.length_b   1.000
_cell.length_c   1.000
_cell.angle_alpha   90.00
_cell.angle_beta   90.00
_cell.angle_gamma   90.00
#
_symmetry.space_group_name_H-M   'P 1'
#
loop_
_entity.id
_entity.type
_entity.pdbx_description
1 polymer ?
#
loop_
_entity_poly.entity_id
_entity_poly.type
_entity_poly.pdbx_seq_one_letter_code
_entity_poly.pdbx_strand_id
1 'polypeptide(L)'
;ATVGASGAVFGCLAAFGYLFPNSLLYVYFFFPIKAKWFVIFYAALELWLGVNNSAGDNVAHWAHLGGALVGFLLVLYWNKNNRRHFY
;
A
#
# COMPACT_ATOMS: atom_id res chain seq x y z
N ALA A 1 7.30 -12.77 19.00
CA ALA A 1 6.60 -12.42 17.74
C ALA A 1 7.05 -11.03 17.33
N THR A 2 7.65 -10.86 16.16
CA THR A 2 7.98 -9.53 15.63
C THR A 2 6.73 -9.04 14.90
N VAL A 3 5.98 -8.13 15.52
CA VAL A 3 4.87 -7.47 14.84
C VAL A 3 5.48 -6.47 13.86
N GLY A 4 5.50 -6.82 12.57
CA GLY A 4 6.14 -6.00 11.55
C GLY A 4 5.36 -4.72 11.28
N ALA A 5 5.89 -3.57 11.72
CA ALA A 5 5.31 -2.25 11.45
C ALA A 5 5.12 -1.97 9.95
N SER A 6 5.91 -2.62 9.09
CA SER A 6 5.86 -2.43 7.63
C SER A 6 4.50 -2.82 7.03
N GLY A 7 3.81 -3.84 7.54
CA GLY A 7 2.46 -4.19 7.08
C GLY A 7 1.46 -3.05 7.32
N ALA A 8 1.53 -2.38 8.47
CA ALA A 8 0.71 -1.21 8.76
C ALA A 8 1.06 -0.02 7.85
N VAL A 9 2.34 0.19 7.54
CA VAL A 9 2.79 1.21 6.57
C VAL A 9 2.18 0.94 5.19
N PHE A 10 2.16 -0.32 4.73
CA PHE A 10 1.51 -0.70 3.48
C PHE A 10 -0.01 -0.48 3.52
N GLY A 11 -0.66 -0.72 4.67
CA GLY A 11 -2.06 -0.37 4.89
C GLY A 11 -2.33 1.13 4.74
N CYS A 12 -1.49 1.98 5.34
CA CYS A 12 -1.57 3.44 5.18
C CYS A 12 -1.31 3.87 3.74
N LEU A 13 -0.34 3.24 3.06
CA LEU A 13 -0.02 3.53 1.66
C LEU A 13 -1.21 3.21 0.74
N ALA A 14 -1.86 2.06 0.94
CA ALA A 14 -3.04 1.67 0.16
C ALA A 14 -4.22 2.63 0.42
N ALA A 15 -4.43 3.02 1.69
CA ALA A 15 -5.43 4.01 2.05
C ALA A 15 -5.16 5.37 1.38
N PHE A 16 -3.90 5.82 1.38
CA PHE A 16 -3.48 7.05 0.72
C PHE A 16 -3.70 6.99 -0.81
N GLY A 17 -3.34 5.88 -1.45
CA GLY A 17 -3.57 5.69 -2.89
C GLY A 17 -5.05 5.76 -3.29
N TYR A 18 -5.96 5.35 -2.39
CA TYR A 18 -7.40 5.45 -2.60
C TYR A 18 -7.97 6.85 -2.35
N LEU A 19 -7.58 7.49 -1.26
CA LEU A 19 -8.12 8.81 -0.87
C LEU A 19 -7.54 9.96 -1.70
N PHE A 20 -6.26 9.87 -2.05
CA PHE A 20 -5.53 10.93 -2.77
C PHE A 20 -4.90 10.40 -4.07
N PRO A 21 -5.68 9.80 -4.98
CA PRO A 21 -5.16 9.05 -6.11
C PRO A 21 -4.35 9.91 -7.09
N ASN A 22 -4.58 11.22 -7.10
CA ASN A 22 -3.91 12.17 -8.00
C ASN A 22 -2.75 12.95 -7.33
N SER A 23 -2.48 12.73 -6.03
CA SER A 23 -1.31 13.32 -5.37
C SER A 23 -0.03 12.87 -6.05
N LEU A 24 0.90 13.80 -6.26
CA LEU A 24 2.20 13.50 -6.85
C LEU A 24 3.17 13.02 -5.76
N LEU A 25 3.70 11.83 -5.95
CA LEU A 25 4.83 11.28 -5.20
C LEU A 25 6.09 11.46 -6.04
N TYR A 26 7.15 11.99 -5.44
CA TYR A 26 8.44 12.16 -6.11
C TYR A 26 9.36 11.00 -5.75
N VAL A 27 9.49 10.04 -6.67
CA VAL A 27 10.40 8.90 -6.49
C VAL A 27 11.84 9.42 -6.56
N TYR A 28 12.62 9.14 -5.51
CA TYR A 28 13.98 9.67 -5.33
C TYR A 28 14.06 11.19 -5.55
N PHE A 29 13.01 11.93 -5.15
CA PHE A 29 12.91 13.39 -5.32
C PHE A 29 12.95 13.90 -6.77
N PHE A 30 12.86 13.04 -7.78
CA PHE A 30 13.02 13.44 -9.18
C PHE A 30 11.81 13.08 -10.07
N PHE A 31 11.33 11.83 -10.04
CA PHE A 31 10.26 11.39 -10.94
C PHE A 31 8.88 11.52 -10.28
N PRO A 32 7.99 12.44 -10.74
CA PRO A 32 6.64 12.54 -10.23
C PRO A 32 5.78 11.40 -10.75
N ILE A 33 5.12 10.68 -9.85
CA ILE A 33 4.13 9.64 -10.15
C ILE A 33 2.86 9.88 -9.33
N LYS A 34 1.69 9.70 -9.93
CA LYS A 34 0.43 9.78 -9.18
C LYS A 34 0.36 8.62 -8.17
N ALA A 35 -0.10 8.91 -6.97
CA ALA A 35 -0.22 7.95 -5.88
C ALA A 35 -0.89 6.64 -6.31
N LYS A 36 -2.00 6.70 -7.06
CA LYS A 36 -2.69 5.49 -7.53
C LYS A 36 -1.79 4.54 -8.33
N TRP A 37 -0.94 5.10 -9.19
CA TRP A 37 -0.05 4.30 -10.03
C TRP A 37 1.10 3.72 -9.21
N PHE A 38 1.67 4.53 -8.33
CA PHE A 38 2.72 4.07 -7.41
C PHE A 38 2.24 2.89 -6.56
N VAL A 39 1.07 3.01 -5.94
CA VAL A 39 0.50 1.95 -5.08
C VAL A 39 0.22 0.68 -5.89
N ILE A 40 -0.39 0.80 -7.08
CA ILE A 40 -0.69 -0.37 -7.93
C ILE A 40 0.59 -1.09 -8.35
N PHE A 41 1.59 -0.35 -8.86
CA PHE A 41 2.84 -0.96 -9.30
C PHE A 41 3.61 -1.58 -8.14
N TYR A 42 3.62 -0.92 -6.98
CA TYR A 42 4.34 -1.45 -5.83
C TYR A 42 3.67 -2.72 -5.27
N ALA A 43 2.33 -2.75 -5.20
CA ALA A 43 1.60 -3.96 -4.83
C ALA A 43 1.83 -5.11 -5.82
N ALA A 44 1.88 -4.82 -7.13
CA ALA A 44 2.19 -5.82 -8.15
C ALA A 44 3.62 -6.37 -8.01
N LEU A 45 4.60 -5.49 -7.71
CA LEU A 45 5.98 -5.88 -7.43
C LEU A 45 6.08 -6.78 -6.19
N GLU A 46 5.44 -6.39 -5.08
CA GLU A 46 5.38 -7.19 -3.86
C GLU A 46 4.78 -8.58 -4.11
N LEU A 47 3.71 -8.65 -4.90
CA LEU A 47 3.10 -9.93 -5.29
C LEU A 47 4.07 -10.78 -6.12
N TRP A 48 4.73 -10.18 -7.11
CA TRP A 48 5.69 -10.90 -7.94
C TRP A 48 6.88 -11.43 -7.13
N LEU A 49 7.44 -10.61 -6.23
CA LEU A 49 8.53 -11.02 -5.33
C LEU A 49 8.09 -12.12 -4.36
N GLY A 50 6.91 -11.96 -3.75
CA GLY A 50 6.34 -12.98 -2.86
C GLY A 50 6.05 -14.31 -3.54
N VAL A 51 5.67 -14.31 -4.82
CA VAL A 51 5.48 -15.52 -5.64
C VAL A 51 6.81 -16.15 -6.05
N ASN A 52 7.79 -15.34 -6.46
CA ASN A 52 9.11 -15.85 -6.84
C ASN A 52 9.86 -16.50 -5.68
N ASN A 53 9.64 -16.03 -4.44
CA ASN A 53 10.16 -16.61 -3.20
C ASN A 53 11.65 -17.00 -3.29
N SER A 54 12.50 -16.02 -3.59
CA SER A 54 13.92 -16.24 -3.83
C SER A 54 14.67 -16.56 -2.53
N ALA A 55 15.60 -17.51 -2.55
CA ALA A 55 16.32 -17.97 -1.36
C ALA A 55 17.18 -16.90 -0.65
N GLY A 56 17.47 -15.77 -1.31
CA GLY A 56 18.17 -14.61 -0.72
C GLY A 56 17.24 -13.48 -0.26
N ASP A 57 15.94 -13.61 -0.48
CA ASP A 57 14.94 -12.63 -0.10
C ASP A 57 14.53 -12.82 1.37
N ASN A 58 14.69 -11.76 2.17
CA ASN A 58 14.37 -11.74 3.60
C ASN A 58 13.18 -10.83 3.91
N VAL A 59 12.42 -10.40 2.89
CA VAL A 59 11.27 -9.52 3.03
C VAL A 59 9.99 -10.33 3.15
N ALA A 60 9.14 -9.97 4.12
CA ALA A 60 7.83 -10.60 4.32
C ALA A 60 6.76 -10.01 3.37
N HIS A 61 6.91 -10.22 2.07
CA HIS A 61 6.02 -9.67 1.03
C HIS A 61 4.52 -9.94 1.27
N TRP A 62 4.18 -11.14 1.75
CA TRP A 62 2.80 -11.49 2.09
C TRP A 62 2.22 -10.65 3.24
N ALA A 63 3.06 -10.24 4.20
CA ALA A 63 2.64 -9.36 5.28
C ALA A 63 2.38 -7.93 4.77
N HIS A 64 3.15 -7.44 3.80
CA HIS A 64 2.90 -6.16 3.14
C HIS A 64 1.59 -6.18 2.35
N LEU A 65 1.36 -7.20 1.53
CA LEU A 65 0.14 -7.35 0.74
C LEU A 65 -1.10 -7.50 1.64
N GLY A 66 -1.01 -8.31 2.71
CA GLY A 66 -2.07 -8.43 3.69
C GLY A 66 -2.38 -7.10 4.39
N GLY A 67 -1.34 -6.37 4.79
CA GLY A 67 -1.48 -5.03 5.37
C GLY A 67 -2.13 -4.01 4.44
N ALA A 68 -1.69 -3.97 3.17
CA ALA A 68 -2.27 -3.14 2.12
C ALA A 68 -3.76 -3.45 1.90
N LEU A 69 -4.12 -4.73 1.81
CA LEU A 69 -5.50 -5.17 1.61
C LEU A 69 -6.39 -4.75 2.79
N VAL A 70 -5.97 -5.02 4.03
CA VAL A 70 -6.73 -4.66 5.23
C VAL A 70 -6.89 -3.14 5.33
N GLY A 71 -5.82 -2.37 5.14
CA GLY A 71 -5.88 -0.91 5.16
C GLY A 71 -6.81 -0.33 4.09
N PHE A 72 -6.77 -0.89 2.87
CA PHE A 72 -7.68 -0.51 1.80
C PHE A 72 -9.15 -0.81 2.12
N LEU A 73 -9.46 -2.02 2.61
CA LEU A 73 -10.83 -2.39 2.96
C LEU A 73 -11.39 -1.52 4.10
N LEU A 74 -10.56 -1.20 5.08
CA LEU A 74 -10.91 -0.34 6.20
C LEU A 74 -11.19 1.11 5.74
N VAL A 75 -10.32 1.68 4.89
CA VAL A 75 -10.56 3.02 4.32
C VAL A 75 -11.81 3.02 3.44
N LEU A 76 -12.05 1.96 2.68
CA LEU A 76 -13.20 1.80 1.80
C LEU A 76 -14.51 1.74 2.63
N TYR A 77 -14.49 1.00 3.73
CA TYR A 77 -15.62 0.92 4.66
C TYR A 77 -15.92 2.29 5.30
N TRP A 78 -14.91 2.99 5.80
CA TRP A 78 -15.11 4.32 6.38
C TRP A 78 -15.59 5.35 5.37
N ASN A 79 -15.03 5.36 4.16
CA ASN A 79 -15.47 6.28 3.10
C ASN A 79 -16.92 6.01 2.69
N LYS A 80 -17.38 4.76 2.71
CA LYS A 80 -18.78 4.43 2.41
C LYS A 80 -19.74 4.88 3.51
N ASN A 81 -19.37 4.71 4.77
CA ASN A 81 -20.27 4.91 5.93
C ASN A 81 -20.24 6.32 6.51
N ASN A 82 -19.20 7.11 6.28
CA ASN A 82 -19.06 8.44 6.90
C ASN A 82 -18.70 9.55 5.90
N ARG A 83 -19.46 9.65 4.80
CA ARG A 83 -19.16 10.56 3.68
C ARG A 83 -19.09 12.06 4.02
N ARG A 84 -19.60 12.49 5.18
CA ARG A 84 -19.67 13.92 5.56
C ARG A 84 -18.45 14.42 6.32
N HIS A 85 -17.68 13.52 6.92
CA HIS A 85 -16.53 13.88 7.77
C HIS A 85 -15.27 13.07 7.47
N PHE A 86 -15.36 12.11 6.56
CA PHE A 86 -14.22 11.28 6.19
C PHE A 86 -13.47 11.90 5.02
N TYR A 87 -12.39 12.62 5.37
CA TYR A 87 -11.48 13.38 4.50
C TYR A 87 -12.10 14.44 3.58
#